data_AF-A0A7V2G1N2-F1
#
_entry.id   AF-A0A7V2G1N2-F1
#
_cell.length_a   1.000
_cell.length_b   1.000
_cell.length_c   1.000
_cell.angle_alpha   90.00
_cell.angle_beta   90.00
_cell.angle_gamma   90.00
#
_symmetry.space_group_name_H-M   'P 1'
#
loop_
_entity.id
_entity.type
_entity.pdbx_description
1 polymer ?
#
loop_
_entity_poly.entity_id
_entity_poly.type
_entity_poly.pdbx_seq_one_letter_code
_entity_poly.pdbx_strand_id
1 'polypeptide(L)'
;SHLDGAIAISDVYFPLLSAIAEVGNDRPEQEEPVRGIGLGWPVLGGQVSSLQAENSLAVGGLSDVERVLEEIENGKLTDVQFVECQACPQGCCGGSLTVENPYFARSKILNLVARFGGTPCQDRRKIHDLYQKNYFSLPGRIPSRPFAPLDKDISRAIAKRKLIQETQETLPQIDCGACGAPTCRSFAEDVVLGRAAPGDCVVQAAVRTTGTGRNAGAKVRTA
;
A
#
# COMPACT_ATOMS: atom_id res chain seq x y z
N SER A 1 -6.46 -7.51 -17.13
CA SER A 1 -5.82 -8.20 -15.98
C SER A 1 -5.66 -9.65 -16.35
N HIS A 2 -4.49 -10.26 -16.10
CA HIS A 2 -4.24 -11.70 -16.30
C HIS A 2 -4.35 -12.49 -14.97
N LEU A 3 -5.04 -11.95 -13.97
CA LEU A 3 -5.18 -12.51 -12.63
C LEU A 3 -6.65 -12.81 -12.35
N ASP A 4 -6.94 -14.03 -11.89
CA ASP A 4 -8.29 -14.49 -11.51
C ASP A 4 -8.60 -14.28 -10.02
N GLY A 5 -7.58 -14.04 -9.18
CA GLY A 5 -7.73 -13.83 -7.74
C GLY A 5 -6.43 -13.55 -7.01
N ALA A 6 -6.54 -13.34 -5.69
CA ALA A 6 -5.42 -13.15 -4.77
C ALA A 6 -5.75 -13.83 -3.42
N ILE A 7 -4.74 -14.40 -2.77
CA ILE A 7 -4.89 -15.10 -1.49
C ILE A 7 -3.82 -14.57 -0.52
N ALA A 8 -4.21 -14.25 0.71
CA ALA A 8 -3.27 -13.79 1.73
C ALA A 8 -2.35 -14.93 2.18
N ILE A 9 -1.09 -14.61 2.49
CA ILE A 9 -0.15 -15.60 3.04
C ILE A 9 -0.69 -16.15 4.37
N SER A 10 -1.29 -15.30 5.20
CA SER A 10 -1.96 -15.68 6.45
C SER A 10 -3.05 -16.74 6.28
N ASP A 11 -3.77 -16.72 5.15
CA ASP A 11 -4.90 -17.62 4.93
C ASP A 11 -4.45 -19.03 4.54
N VAL A 12 -3.28 -19.14 3.88
CA VAL A 12 -2.75 -20.43 3.38
C VAL A 12 -1.60 -20.98 4.20
N TYR A 13 -1.00 -20.19 5.09
CA TYR A 13 0.21 -20.60 5.80
C TYR A 13 0.03 -21.89 6.61
N PHE A 14 -1.00 -21.98 7.45
CA PHE A 14 -1.24 -23.17 8.28
C PHE A 14 -1.65 -24.41 7.46
N PRO A 15 -2.58 -24.31 6.49
CA PRO A 15 -2.87 -25.42 5.59
C PRO A 15 -1.62 -25.94 4.85
N LEU A 16 -0.78 -25.04 4.34
CA LEU A 16 0.47 -25.43 3.66
C LEU A 16 1.45 -26.09 4.60
N LEU A 17 1.61 -25.59 5.83
CA LEU A 17 2.49 -26.18 6.83
C LEU A 17 2.09 -27.62 7.17
N SER A 18 0.78 -27.89 7.30
CA SER A 18 0.26 -29.25 7.52
C SER A 18 0.56 -30.16 6.32
N ALA A 19 0.28 -29.69 5.11
CA ALA A 19 0.53 -30.47 3.90
C ALA A 19 2.01 -30.80 3.70
N ILE A 20 2.92 -29.86 4.00
CA ILE A 20 4.37 -30.09 3.93
C ILE A 20 4.80 -31.17 4.93
N ALA A 21 4.26 -31.14 6.16
CA ALA A 21 4.58 -32.13 7.18
C ALA A 21 4.10 -33.55 6.78
N GLU A 22 2.97 -33.66 6.07
CA GLU A 22 2.43 -34.94 5.59
C GLU A 22 3.22 -35.54 4.41
N VAL A 23 3.74 -34.71 3.52
CA VAL A 23 4.47 -35.16 2.31
C VAL A 23 5.90 -35.62 2.62
N GLY A 24 6.49 -35.13 3.71
CA GLY A 24 7.89 -35.39 4.05
C GLY A 24 8.89 -34.72 3.09
N ASN A 25 10.19 -34.80 3.42
CA ASN A 25 11.28 -34.13 2.68
C ASN A 25 11.95 -35.01 1.61
N ASP A 26 11.31 -36.10 1.19
CA ASP A 26 11.93 -37.14 0.35
C ASP A 26 11.98 -36.79 -1.15
N ARG A 27 11.49 -35.61 -1.54
CA ARG A 27 11.57 -35.14 -2.93
C ARG A 27 12.88 -34.38 -3.15
N PRO A 28 13.66 -34.69 -4.19
CA PRO A 28 14.80 -33.86 -4.55
C PRO A 28 14.30 -32.44 -4.81
N GLU A 29 14.93 -31.46 -4.14
CA GLU A 29 14.69 -30.05 -4.34
C GLU A 29 14.88 -29.77 -5.84
N GLN A 30 13.80 -29.51 -6.57
CA GLN A 30 13.93 -29.08 -7.96
C GLN A 30 14.65 -27.74 -7.93
N GLU A 31 15.75 -27.62 -8.67
CA GLU A 31 16.43 -26.34 -8.86
C GLU A 31 15.49 -25.40 -9.62
N GLU A 32 14.61 -24.72 -8.90
CA GLU A 32 13.99 -23.53 -9.45
C GLU A 32 15.11 -22.50 -9.67
N PRO A 33 15.11 -21.77 -10.81
CA PRO A 33 16.14 -20.79 -11.14
C PRO A 33 15.97 -19.50 -10.32
N VAL A 34 15.82 -19.63 -9.01
CA VAL A 34 15.71 -18.53 -8.05
C VAL A 34 17.09 -17.93 -7.85
N ARG A 35 17.14 -16.59 -7.86
CA ARG A 35 18.35 -15.80 -7.60
C ARG A 35 18.08 -14.83 -6.47
N GLY A 36 19.09 -14.62 -5.64
CA GLY A 36 19.01 -13.72 -4.48
C GLY A 36 18.57 -12.31 -4.85
N ILE A 37 18.96 -11.80 -6.03
CA ILE A 37 18.54 -10.47 -6.51
C ILE A 37 17.01 -10.28 -6.50
N GLY A 38 16.24 -11.29 -6.92
CA GLY A 38 14.77 -11.21 -6.90
C GLY A 38 14.17 -11.45 -5.53
N LEU A 39 14.82 -12.30 -4.71
CA LEU A 39 14.37 -12.59 -3.34
C LEU A 39 14.42 -11.37 -2.43
N GLY A 40 15.28 -10.39 -2.72
CA GLY A 40 15.42 -9.17 -1.92
C GLY A 40 14.27 -8.18 -2.09
N TRP A 41 13.55 -8.20 -3.22
CA TRP A 41 12.51 -7.20 -3.57
C TRP A 41 11.40 -6.98 -2.53
N PRO A 42 10.94 -7.99 -1.77
CA PRO A 42 9.95 -7.79 -0.71
C PRO A 42 10.47 -7.02 0.50
N VAL A 43 11.78 -6.84 0.64
CA VAL A 43 12.41 -6.08 1.74
C VAL A 43 12.64 -4.64 1.27
N LEU A 44 12.34 -3.67 2.12
CA LEU A 44 12.64 -2.26 1.85
C LEU A 44 14.12 -2.07 1.44
N GLY A 45 14.35 -1.47 0.27
CA GLY A 45 15.68 -1.24 -0.32
C GLY A 45 16.19 -2.40 -1.17
N GLY A 46 15.43 -3.50 -1.26
CA GLY A 46 15.74 -4.65 -2.10
C GLY A 46 15.70 -4.33 -3.60
N GLN A 47 14.81 -3.42 -4.03
CA GLN A 47 14.77 -3.00 -5.43
C GLN A 47 15.93 -2.05 -5.72
N VAL A 48 16.17 -1.08 -4.83
CA VAL A 48 17.31 -0.16 -4.95
C VAL A 48 18.64 -0.92 -5.05
N SER A 49 18.87 -1.89 -4.16
CA SER A 49 20.11 -2.70 -4.19
C SER A 49 20.26 -3.59 -5.43
N SER A 50 19.17 -3.85 -6.16
CA SER A 50 19.19 -4.59 -7.42
C SER A 50 19.54 -3.70 -8.62
N LEU A 51 19.53 -2.37 -8.45
CA LEU A 51 19.80 -1.38 -9.49
C LEU A 51 21.24 -0.87 -9.40
N GLN A 52 21.79 -0.45 -10.54
CA GLN A 52 23.09 0.24 -10.62
C GLN A 52 22.92 1.77 -10.68
N ALA A 53 21.90 2.30 -10.00
CA ALA A 53 21.63 3.74 -9.96
C ALA A 53 22.30 4.37 -8.74
N GLU A 54 23.08 5.43 -8.96
CA GLU A 54 23.91 6.06 -7.92
C GLU A 54 23.05 6.77 -6.87
N ASN A 55 22.03 7.50 -7.33
CA ASN A 55 21.15 8.29 -6.46
C ASN A 55 19.76 7.67 -6.41
N SER A 56 19.60 6.69 -5.52
CA SER A 56 18.33 6.01 -5.29
C SER A 56 17.87 6.13 -3.85
N LEU A 57 16.55 6.23 -3.65
CA LEU A 57 15.93 6.28 -2.33
C LEU A 57 15.01 5.07 -2.14
N ALA A 58 15.00 4.53 -0.93
CA ALA A 58 14.00 3.55 -0.51
C ALA A 58 13.22 4.10 0.68
N VAL A 59 11.90 4.14 0.55
CA VAL A 59 11.00 4.76 1.51
C VAL A 59 9.89 3.77 1.86
N GLY A 60 9.74 3.46 3.14
CA GLY A 60 8.74 2.52 3.64
C GLY A 60 7.76 3.21 4.57
N GLY A 61 6.47 2.95 4.38
CA GLY A 61 5.39 3.61 5.10
C GLY A 61 4.69 4.66 4.23
N LEU A 62 3.37 4.59 4.14
CA LEU A 62 2.57 5.50 3.30
C LEU A 62 2.85 6.99 3.60
N SER A 63 2.88 7.38 4.88
CA SER A 63 3.12 8.78 5.27
C SER A 63 4.51 9.29 4.85
N ASP A 64 5.54 8.45 4.93
CA ASP A 64 6.88 8.82 4.48
C ASP A 64 6.98 8.86 2.96
N VAL A 65 6.31 7.93 2.28
CA VAL A 65 6.19 7.93 0.81
C VAL A 65 5.53 9.21 0.32
N GLU A 66 4.39 9.59 0.90
CA GLU A 66 3.69 10.85 0.57
C GLU A 66 4.62 12.06 0.72
N ARG A 67 5.29 12.17 1.86
CA ARG A 67 6.24 13.26 2.13
C ARG A 67 7.38 13.31 1.11
N VAL A 68 7.99 12.17 0.78
CA VAL A 68 9.10 12.14 -0.19
C VAL A 68 8.62 12.53 -1.59
N LEU A 69 7.43 12.08 -2.00
CA LEU A 69 6.85 12.48 -3.28
C LEU A 69 6.53 13.98 -3.32
N GLU A 70 6.03 14.56 -2.23
CA GLU A 70 5.85 16.02 -2.11
C GLU A 70 7.18 16.78 -2.18
N GLU A 71 8.24 16.26 -1.56
CA GLU A 71 9.58 16.88 -1.63
C GLU A 71 10.15 16.84 -3.06
N ILE A 72 9.89 15.77 -3.81
CA ILE A 72 10.24 15.66 -5.24
C ILE A 72 9.44 16.66 -6.06
N GLU A 73 8.12 16.73 -5.88
CA GLU A 73 7.24 17.66 -6.61
C GLU A 73 7.62 19.12 -6.36
N ASN A 74 7.99 19.45 -5.11
CA ASN A 74 8.44 20.79 -4.73
C ASN A 74 9.89 21.11 -5.16
N GLY A 75 10.56 20.21 -5.88
CA GLY A 75 11.91 20.42 -6.38
C GLY A 75 12.99 20.43 -5.29
N LYS A 76 12.75 19.80 -4.14
CA LYS A 76 13.75 19.65 -3.07
C LYS A 76 14.69 18.47 -3.33
N LEU A 77 14.17 17.41 -3.95
CA LEU A 77 14.89 16.20 -4.30
C LEU A 77 15.05 16.12 -5.82
N THR A 78 16.06 16.83 -6.36
CA THR A 78 16.24 17.01 -7.81
C THR A 78 17.17 16.00 -8.48
N ASP A 79 18.05 15.36 -7.71
CA ASP A 79 19.09 14.45 -8.23
C ASP A 79 18.79 12.97 -7.94
N VAL A 80 17.51 12.60 -7.81
CA VAL A 80 17.09 11.21 -7.54
C VAL A 80 16.71 10.51 -8.84
N GLN A 81 17.38 9.40 -9.14
CA GLN A 81 17.16 8.61 -10.36
C GLN A 81 16.07 7.55 -10.18
N PHE A 82 15.90 7.05 -8.96
CA PHE A 82 14.93 6.01 -8.64
C PHE A 82 14.45 6.13 -7.19
N VAL A 83 13.15 5.94 -6.98
CA VAL A 83 12.53 5.92 -5.67
C VAL A 83 11.73 4.63 -5.52
N GLU A 84 12.15 3.78 -4.59
CA GLU A 84 11.38 2.63 -4.14
C GLU A 84 10.39 3.09 -3.08
N CYS A 85 9.10 3.07 -3.41
CA CYS A 85 8.01 3.41 -2.49
C CYS A 85 7.29 2.15 -2.01
N GLN A 86 7.36 1.86 -0.71
CA GLN A 86 6.67 0.74 -0.08
C GLN A 86 5.61 1.25 0.89
N ALA A 87 4.38 0.74 0.80
CA ALA A 87 3.31 1.11 1.74
C ALA A 87 3.62 0.60 3.17
N CYS A 88 4.21 -0.60 3.27
CA CYS A 88 4.59 -1.19 4.55
C CYS A 88 6.02 -0.76 4.95
N PRO A 89 6.28 -0.40 6.22
CA PRO A 89 7.58 0.11 6.65
C PRO A 89 8.79 -0.78 6.38
N GLN A 90 8.62 -2.10 6.34
CA GLN A 90 9.71 -3.07 6.05
C GLN A 90 9.63 -3.63 4.62
N GLY A 91 8.79 -3.06 3.75
CA GLY A 91 8.41 -3.68 2.47
C GLY A 91 7.34 -4.76 2.65
N CYS A 92 7.05 -5.48 1.57
CA CYS A 92 6.04 -6.55 1.54
C CYS A 92 6.27 -7.64 2.59
N CYS A 93 7.51 -7.89 3.03
CA CYS A 93 7.79 -8.87 4.09
C CYS A 93 7.24 -8.47 5.47
N GLY A 94 6.84 -7.21 5.64
CA GLY A 94 6.16 -6.69 6.83
C GLY A 94 4.69 -6.38 6.61
N GLY A 95 4.07 -6.93 5.56
CA GLY A 95 2.66 -6.70 5.25
C GLY A 95 1.71 -7.29 6.29
N SER A 96 0.54 -6.69 6.46
CA SER A 96 -0.50 -7.14 7.42
C SER A 96 -1.08 -8.52 7.12
N LEU A 97 -0.88 -9.01 5.89
CA LEU A 97 -1.34 -10.32 5.41
C LEU A 97 -0.24 -11.39 5.50
N THR A 98 0.83 -11.12 6.25
CA THR A 98 1.91 -12.07 6.55
C THR A 98 1.75 -12.64 7.95
N VAL A 99 2.48 -13.72 8.28
CA VAL A 99 2.37 -14.44 9.56
C VAL A 99 3.53 -14.20 10.51
N GLU A 100 4.68 -13.78 9.98
CA GLU A 100 5.94 -13.74 10.70
C GLU A 100 6.21 -12.33 11.24
N ASN A 101 7.01 -12.23 12.29
CA ASN A 101 7.51 -10.93 12.73
C ASN A 101 8.27 -10.24 11.57
N PRO A 102 7.92 -8.98 11.19
CA PRO A 102 8.51 -8.31 10.03
C PRO A 102 10.05 -8.24 10.03
N TYR A 103 10.65 -8.03 11.20
CA TYR A 103 12.10 -7.93 11.34
C TYR A 103 12.78 -9.29 11.18
N PHE A 104 12.11 -10.35 11.65
CA PHE A 104 12.61 -11.72 11.48
C PHE A 104 12.44 -12.20 10.04
N ALA A 105 11.31 -11.92 9.41
CA ALA A 105 11.08 -12.16 7.98
C ALA A 105 12.15 -11.47 7.12
N ARG A 106 12.43 -10.19 7.40
CA ARG A 106 13.51 -9.44 6.75
C ARG A 106 14.86 -10.13 6.89
N SER A 107 15.24 -10.53 8.11
CA SER A 107 16.51 -11.22 8.36
C SER A 107 16.62 -12.54 7.59
N LYS A 108 15.55 -13.35 7.59
CA LYS A 108 15.48 -14.59 6.82
C LYS A 108 15.67 -14.34 5.32
N ILE A 109 14.97 -13.37 4.76
CA ILE A 109 15.08 -13.03 3.34
C ILE A 109 16.51 -12.61 2.99
N LEU A 110 17.14 -11.72 3.78
CA LEU A 110 18.52 -11.29 3.52
C LEU A 110 19.53 -12.46 3.57
N ASN A 111 19.33 -13.43 4.45
CA ASN A 111 20.14 -14.66 4.46
C ASN A 111 19.94 -15.49 3.19
N LEU A 112 18.71 -15.59 2.67
CA LEU A 112 18.43 -16.25 1.40
C LEU A 112 19.09 -15.48 0.23
N VAL A 113 19.03 -14.15 0.22
CA VAL A 113 19.71 -13.33 -0.80
C VAL A 113 21.21 -13.64 -0.82
N ALA A 114 21.84 -13.71 0.35
CA ALA A 114 23.26 -14.05 0.48
C ALA A 114 23.56 -15.48 -0.01
N ARG A 115 22.70 -16.45 0.31
CA ARG A 115 22.84 -17.86 -0.10
C ARG A 115 22.69 -18.07 -1.61
N PHE A 116 21.71 -17.41 -2.23
CA PHE A 116 21.37 -17.60 -3.65
C PHE A 116 22.08 -16.64 -4.60
N GLY A 117 22.81 -15.64 -4.08
CA GLY A 117 23.66 -14.73 -4.83
C GLY A 117 22.91 -13.73 -5.73
N GLY A 118 23.60 -12.67 -6.13
CA GLY A 118 23.01 -11.55 -6.89
C GLY A 118 23.03 -11.69 -8.42
N THR A 119 23.57 -12.79 -8.97
CA THR A 119 23.75 -12.92 -10.43
C THR A 119 22.41 -13.21 -11.10
N PRO A 120 21.93 -12.38 -12.05
CA PRO A 120 20.70 -12.64 -12.77
C PRO A 120 20.75 -13.97 -13.55
N CYS A 121 19.62 -14.68 -13.63
CA CYS A 121 19.48 -15.93 -14.38
C CYS A 121 18.87 -15.74 -15.78
N GLN A 122 18.44 -14.52 -16.11
CA GLN A 122 17.74 -14.20 -17.34
C GLN A 122 18.69 -14.08 -18.54
N ASP A 123 18.24 -14.53 -19.71
CA ASP A 123 18.97 -14.37 -20.97
C ASP A 123 19.04 -12.89 -21.38
N ARG A 124 20.25 -12.31 -21.32
CA ARG A 124 20.51 -10.92 -21.68
C ARG A 124 20.10 -10.58 -23.11
N ARG A 125 20.22 -11.51 -24.06
CA ARG A 125 19.83 -11.27 -25.47
C ARG A 125 18.32 -11.09 -25.58
N LYS A 126 17.56 -11.95 -24.91
CA LYS A 126 16.10 -11.84 -24.84
C LYS A 126 15.67 -10.53 -24.20
N ILE A 127 16.30 -10.12 -23.09
CA ILE A 127 16.00 -8.83 -22.46
C ILE A 127 16.29 -7.66 -23.41
N HIS A 128 17.41 -7.69 -24.13
CA HIS A 128 17.76 -6.65 -25.09
C HIS A 128 16.75 -6.55 -26.25
N ASP A 129 16.31 -7.69 -26.81
CA ASP A 129 15.27 -7.74 -27.83
C ASP A 129 13.93 -7.14 -27.33
N LEU A 130 13.56 -7.38 -26.07
CA LEU A 130 12.39 -6.76 -25.44
C LEU A 130 12.52 -5.24 -25.33
N TYR A 131 13.70 -4.72 -24.98
CA TYR A 131 13.96 -3.27 -24.98
C TYR A 131 13.85 -2.67 -26.38
N GLN A 132 14.40 -3.32 -27.41
CA GLN A 132 14.28 -2.87 -28.80
C GLN A 132 12.83 -2.83 -29.28
N LYS A 133 12.00 -3.74 -28.76
CA LYS A 133 10.56 -3.80 -29.01
C LYS A 133 9.74 -2.84 -28.13
N ASN A 134 10.38 -1.98 -27.34
CA ASN A 134 9.71 -1.08 -26.38
C ASN A 134 8.81 -1.80 -25.36
N TYR A 135 9.10 -3.07 -25.05
CA TYR A 135 8.25 -3.88 -24.17
C TYR A 135 8.19 -3.33 -22.74
N PHE A 136 9.29 -2.76 -22.24
CA PHE A 136 9.39 -2.14 -20.92
C PHE A 136 9.12 -0.62 -20.95
N SER A 137 8.84 -0.06 -22.11
CA SER A 137 8.55 1.37 -22.25
C SER A 137 7.09 1.63 -21.92
N LEU A 138 6.81 2.76 -21.28
CA LEU A 138 5.43 3.21 -21.13
C LEU A 138 4.82 3.42 -22.53
N PRO A 139 3.55 3.03 -22.77
CA PRO A 139 2.90 3.19 -24.06
C PRO A 139 2.74 4.66 -24.50
N GLY A 140 2.93 5.60 -23.58
CA GLY A 140 2.93 7.03 -23.85
C GLY A 140 3.30 7.83 -22.61
N ARG A 141 3.24 9.16 -22.72
CA ARG A 141 3.41 10.05 -21.57
C ARG A 141 2.25 9.87 -20.59
N ILE A 142 2.56 9.87 -19.30
CA ILE A 142 1.55 9.96 -18.25
C ILE A 142 1.13 11.43 -18.14
N PRO A 143 -0.11 11.81 -18.52
CA PRO A 143 -0.55 13.20 -18.39
C PRO A 143 -0.69 13.56 -16.92
N SER A 144 -0.35 14.81 -16.57
CA SER A 144 -0.65 15.32 -15.23
C SER A 144 -2.17 15.36 -15.02
N ARG A 145 -2.59 15.03 -13.80
CA ARG A 145 -3.98 15.12 -13.36
C ARG A 145 -4.06 16.15 -12.24
N PRO A 146 -4.08 17.46 -12.57
CA PRO A 146 -4.19 18.49 -11.54
C PRO A 146 -5.51 18.30 -10.77
N PHE A 147 -5.46 18.52 -9.47
CA PHE A 147 -6.67 18.55 -8.65
C PHE A 147 -7.58 19.68 -9.12
N ALA A 148 -8.85 19.36 -9.38
CA ALA A 148 -9.83 20.38 -9.71
C ALA A 148 -10.05 21.29 -8.49
N PRO A 149 -10.18 22.62 -8.67
CA PRO A 149 -10.54 23.49 -7.57
C PRO A 149 -11.95 23.18 -7.06
N LEU A 150 -12.21 23.43 -5.77
CA LEU A 150 -13.53 23.22 -5.17
C LEU A 150 -14.65 24.01 -5.89
N ASP A 151 -14.31 25.19 -6.41
CA ASP A 151 -15.15 26.00 -7.29
C ASP A 151 -14.27 26.90 -8.17
N LYS A 152 -14.81 27.37 -9.30
CA LYS A 152 -14.13 28.36 -10.15
C LYS A 152 -14.16 29.75 -9.52
N ASP A 153 -15.20 30.04 -8.73
CA ASP A 153 -15.31 31.28 -7.96
C ASP A 153 -14.66 31.12 -6.59
N ILE A 154 -13.70 31.99 -6.26
CA ILE A 154 -12.94 31.93 -5.01
C ILE A 154 -13.85 32.01 -3.78
N SER A 155 -14.87 32.88 -3.81
CA SER A 155 -15.79 33.05 -2.68
C SER A 155 -16.60 31.79 -2.43
N ARG A 156 -17.07 31.14 -3.50
CA ARG A 156 -17.78 29.85 -3.42
C ARG A 156 -16.84 28.73 -2.98
N ALA A 157 -15.58 28.72 -3.41
CA ALA A 157 -14.59 27.75 -2.97
C ALA A 157 -14.31 27.87 -1.46
N ILE A 158 -14.19 29.09 -0.93
CA ILE A 158 -14.05 29.34 0.51
C ILE A 158 -15.29 28.86 1.27
N ALA A 159 -16.49 29.16 0.77
CA ALA A 159 -17.74 28.71 1.38
C ALA A 159 -17.85 27.17 1.41
N LYS A 160 -17.49 26.50 0.30
CA LYS A 160 -17.41 25.03 0.25
C LYS A 160 -16.40 24.47 1.24
N ARG A 161 -15.22 25.08 1.35
CA ARG A 161 -14.20 24.66 2.33
C ARG A 161 -14.73 24.71 3.76
N LYS A 162 -15.48 25.75 4.11
CA LYS A 162 -16.15 25.85 5.42
C LYS A 162 -17.19 24.72 5.60
N LEU A 163 -18.02 24.48 4.61
CA LEU A 163 -19.02 23.40 4.67
C LEU A 163 -18.39 22.01 4.78
N ILE A 164 -17.23 21.78 4.15
CA ILE A 164 -16.47 20.53 4.29
C ILE A 164 -16.04 20.33 5.75
N GLN A 165 -15.52 21.38 6.39
CA GLN A 165 -15.13 21.33 7.79
C GLN A 165 -16.34 21.04 8.70
N GLU A 166 -17.44 21.77 8.52
CA GLU A 166 -18.69 21.55 9.26
C GLU A 166 -19.23 20.13 9.07
N THR A 167 -19.17 19.60 7.84
CA THR A 167 -19.58 18.23 7.53
C THR A 167 -18.67 17.21 8.21
N GLN A 168 -17.34 17.41 8.13
CA GLN A 168 -16.34 16.55 8.76
C GLN A 168 -16.54 16.44 10.27
N GLU A 169 -16.88 17.55 10.94
CA GLU A 169 -17.13 17.59 12.38
C GLU A 169 -18.29 16.67 12.81
N THR A 170 -19.23 16.38 11.91
CA THR A 170 -20.33 15.44 12.19
C THR A 170 -19.95 13.96 12.04
N LEU A 171 -18.81 13.68 11.40
CA LEU A 171 -18.36 12.32 11.09
C LEU A 171 -17.61 11.70 12.29
N PRO A 172 -17.40 10.37 12.28
CA PRO A 172 -16.66 9.70 13.35
C PRO A 172 -15.20 10.13 13.52
N GLN A 173 -14.58 10.71 12.48
CA GLN A 173 -13.18 11.18 12.47
C GLN A 173 -12.16 10.10 12.86
N ILE A 174 -12.38 8.87 12.39
CA ILE A 174 -11.48 7.72 12.61
C ILE A 174 -10.79 7.21 11.32
N ASP A 175 -11.07 7.84 10.18
CA ASP A 175 -10.43 7.53 8.88
C ASP A 175 -10.39 6.03 8.50
N CYS A 176 -11.48 5.31 8.80
CA CYS A 176 -11.55 3.86 8.64
C CYS A 176 -11.61 3.34 7.19
N GLY A 177 -11.80 4.20 6.19
CA GLY A 177 -11.91 3.79 4.79
C GLY A 177 -13.19 3.04 4.39
N ALA A 178 -14.08 2.70 5.32
CA ALA A 178 -15.19 1.76 5.09
C ALA A 178 -16.25 2.24 4.08
N CYS A 179 -16.33 3.55 3.83
CA CYS A 179 -17.21 4.14 2.81
C CYS A 179 -16.53 4.33 1.45
N GLY A 180 -15.28 3.88 1.29
CA GLY A 180 -14.48 4.04 0.07
C GLY A 180 -13.66 5.33 0.02
N ALA A 181 -13.92 6.31 0.89
CA ALA A 181 -13.09 7.50 1.05
C ALA A 181 -11.94 7.25 2.04
N PRO A 182 -10.69 7.69 1.76
CA PRO A 182 -9.52 7.38 2.58
C PRO A 182 -9.54 8.08 3.95
N THR A 183 -10.20 9.24 4.05
CA THR A 183 -10.37 9.98 5.31
C THR A 183 -11.80 10.49 5.43
N CYS A 184 -12.24 10.78 6.66
CA CYS A 184 -13.51 11.45 6.93
C CYS A 184 -13.56 12.84 6.25
N ARG A 185 -12.41 13.53 6.15
CA ARG A 185 -12.32 14.81 5.42
C ARG A 185 -12.58 14.64 3.93
N SER A 186 -11.99 13.61 3.30
CA SER A 186 -12.23 13.29 1.89
C SER A 186 -13.70 12.94 1.65
N PHE A 187 -14.32 12.15 2.54
CA PHE A 187 -15.74 11.86 2.48
C PHE A 187 -16.60 13.14 2.60
N ALA A 188 -16.27 14.03 3.54
CA ALA A 188 -16.96 15.30 3.68
C ALA A 188 -16.86 16.18 2.42
N GLU A 189 -15.71 16.18 1.76
CA GLU A 189 -15.55 16.82 0.44
C GLU A 189 -16.45 16.18 -0.62
N ASP A 190 -16.50 14.86 -0.68
CA ASP A 190 -17.37 14.14 -1.61
C ASP A 190 -18.84 14.47 -1.40
N VAL A 191 -19.28 14.59 -0.15
CA VAL A 191 -20.65 15.02 0.18
C VAL A 191 -20.91 16.46 -0.28
N VAL A 192 -20.01 17.39 0.02
CA VAL A 192 -20.17 18.82 -0.36
C VAL A 192 -20.15 19.01 -1.88
N LEU A 193 -19.38 18.18 -2.60
CA LEU A 193 -19.33 18.20 -4.06
C LEU A 193 -20.42 17.35 -4.72
N GLY A 194 -21.28 16.69 -3.95
CA GLY A 194 -22.37 15.86 -4.46
C GLY A 194 -21.93 14.54 -5.10
N ARG A 195 -20.70 14.09 -4.79
CA ARG A 195 -20.13 12.80 -5.21
C ARG A 195 -20.57 11.63 -4.31
N ALA A 196 -20.99 11.93 -3.08
CA ALA A 196 -21.51 10.96 -2.11
C ALA A 196 -22.72 11.54 -1.35
N ALA A 197 -23.57 10.68 -0.80
CA ALA A 197 -24.67 11.09 0.07
C ALA A 197 -24.19 11.11 1.54
N PRO A 198 -24.72 12.02 2.39
CA PRO A 198 -24.35 12.06 3.82
C PRO A 198 -24.56 10.74 4.58
N GLY A 199 -25.48 9.89 4.12
CA GLY A 199 -25.80 8.59 4.72
C GLY A 199 -24.83 7.46 4.35
N ASP A 200 -23.92 7.67 3.39
CA ASP A 200 -23.02 6.62 2.89
C ASP A 200 -21.91 6.25 3.89
N CYS A 201 -21.76 7.03 4.97
CA CYS A 201 -20.86 6.69 6.06
C CYS A 201 -21.43 5.52 6.90
N VAL A 202 -21.02 4.30 6.57
CA VAL A 202 -21.46 3.06 7.23
C VAL A 202 -21.24 3.07 8.75
N VAL A 203 -20.13 3.65 9.21
CA VAL A 203 -19.81 3.73 10.65
C VAL A 203 -20.75 4.69 11.36
N GLN A 204 -20.98 5.87 10.79
CA GLN A 204 -21.89 6.85 11.37
C GLN A 204 -23.34 6.33 11.38
N ALA A 205 -23.75 5.63 10.32
CA ALA A 205 -25.06 4.98 10.23
C ALA A 205 -25.25 3.96 11.36
N ALA A 206 -24.25 3.11 11.63
CA ALA A 206 -24.28 2.11 12.71
C ALA A 206 -24.34 2.72 14.12
N VAL A 207 -23.64 3.84 14.36
CA VAL A 207 -23.70 4.56 15.63
C VAL A 207 -25.11 5.15 15.87
N ARG A 208 -25.75 5.67 14.82
CA ARG A 208 -27.10 6.23 14.92
C ARG A 208 -28.16 5.18 15.24
N THR A 209 -28.07 3.97 14.69
CA THR A 209 -29.00 2.86 15.00
C THR A 209 -28.81 2.28 16.39
N THR A 210 -27.60 2.33 16.96
CA THR A 210 -27.32 1.82 18.31
C THR A 210 -27.62 2.84 19.41
N GLY A 211 -27.57 4.14 19.12
CA GLY A 211 -27.91 5.22 20.06
C GLY A 211 -29.38 5.33 20.45
N THR A 212 -30.30 4.79 19.64
CA THR A 212 -31.75 4.80 19.93
C THR A 212 -32.22 3.67 20.86
N GLY A 213 -31.31 2.81 21.37
CA GLY A 213 -31.67 1.58 22.11
C GLY A 213 -31.10 1.40 23.53
N ARG A 214 -30.33 2.35 24.07
CA ARG A 214 -29.70 2.21 25.41
C ARG A 214 -30.08 3.35 26.36
N ASN A 215 -31.35 3.37 26.76
CA ASN A 215 -31.79 4.08 27.96
C ASN A 215 -32.67 3.15 28.81
N ALA A 216 -32.05 2.11 29.37
CA ALA A 216 -32.59 1.36 30.49
C ALA A 216 -31.44 1.09 31.47
N GLY A 217 -31.56 1.68 32.65
CA GLY A 217 -30.45 1.89 33.58
C GLY A 217 -29.81 0.62 34.12
N ALA A 218 -28.50 0.70 34.33
CA ALA A 218 -27.79 -0.14 35.27
C ALA A 218 -26.97 0.78 36.19
N LYS A 219 -27.47 0.96 37.42
CA LYS A 219 -26.70 1.53 38.52
C LYS A 219 -25.52 0.59 38.79
N VAL A 220 -24.30 1.05 38.52
CA VAL A 220 -23.09 0.37 38.95
C VAL A 220 -22.99 0.52 40.48
N ARG A 221 -23.17 -0.59 41.20
CA ARG A 221 -22.78 -0.71 42.60
C ARG A 221 -21.27 -0.89 42.65
N THR A 222 -20.60 0.03 43.32
CA THR A 222 -19.22 -0.07 43.77
C THR A 222 -19.08 -1.19 44.80
N ALA A 223 -18.10 -2.06 44.58
CA ALA A 223 -17.35 -2.78 45.60
C ALA A 223 -15.92 -2.91 45.08
#